data_AF-A0A318LSI6-F1
#
_entry.id   AF-A0A318LSI6-F1
#
_cell.length_a   1.000
_cell.length_b   1.000
_cell.length_c   1.000
_cell.angle_alpha   90.00
_cell.angle_beta   90.00
_cell.angle_gamma   90.00
#
_symmetry.space_group_name_H-M   'P 1'
#
loop_
_entity.id
_entity.type
_entity.pdbx_description
1 polymer ?
#
loop_
_entity_poly.entity_id
_entity_poly.type
_entity_poly.pdbx_seq_one_letter_code
_entity_poly.pdbx_strand_id
1 'polypeptide(L)' 'MAKQARTLMQAHEALSALMPGEDASPAARLEFYRRSAAVYAAVAEIDRGHHHEALYWAEREQRRAEALAQR' A
#
# COMPACT_ATOMS: atom_id res chain seq x y z
N MET A 1 12.55 -4.64 1.49
CA MET A 1 11.53 -5.47 0.81
C MET A 1 10.47 -4.60 0.16
N ALA A 2 9.36 -4.18 0.75
CA ALA A 2 8.42 -3.26 0.07
C ALA A 2 8.92 -1.80 -0.09
N LYS A 3 9.60 -1.22 0.91
CA LYS A 3 10.15 0.15 0.85
C LYS A 3 11.26 0.36 -0.19
N GLN A 4 11.72 -0.71 -0.84
CA GLN A 4 12.75 -0.65 -1.88
C GLN A 4 12.15 -0.81 -3.29
N ALA A 5 10.83 -1.00 -3.40
CA ALA A 5 10.17 -1.07 -4.70
C ALA A 5 10.43 0.22 -5.47
N ARG A 6 10.82 0.06 -6.74
CA ARG A 6 11.06 1.17 -7.67
C ARG A 6 10.08 1.19 -8.82
N THR A 7 9.31 0.10 -9.00
CA THR A 7 8.24 -0.01 -9.99
C THR A 7 6.94 -0.38 -9.32
N LEU A 8 5.82 -0.07 -9.98
CA LEU A 8 4.50 -0.46 -9.49
C LEU A 8 4.38 -1.98 -9.29
N MET A 9 4.95 -2.75 -10.22
CA MET A 9 4.94 -4.22 -10.15
C MET A 9 5.67 -4.75 -8.90
N GLN A 10 6.86 -4.21 -8.60
CA GLN A 10 7.61 -4.59 -7.40
C GLN A 10 6.85 -4.24 -6.11
N ALA A 11 6.10 -3.13 -6.12
CA ALA A 11 5.25 -2.75 -5.01
C ALA A 11 4.13 -3.76 -4.80
N HIS A 12 3.43 -4.17 -5.88
CA HIS A 12 2.39 -5.18 -5.83
C HIS A 12 2.90 -6.51 -5.29
N GLU A 13 4.03 -6.99 -5.82
CA GLU A 13 4.64 -8.25 -5.38
C GLU A 13 4.99 -8.20 -3.89
N ALA A 14 5.72 -7.16 -3.48
CA ALA A 14 6.20 -7.04 -2.11
C ALA A 14 5.07 -6.83 -1.09
N LEU A 15 4.00 -6.10 -1.45
CA LEU A 15 2.87 -5.87 -0.56
C LEU A 15 1.92 -7.06 -0.51
N SER A 16 1.71 -7.77 -1.62
CA SER A 16 0.91 -9.00 -1.63
C SER A 16 1.51 -10.07 -0.72
N ALA A 17 2.84 -10.22 -0.72
CA ALA A 17 3.55 -11.12 0.18
C ALA A 17 3.44 -10.75 1.67
N LEU A 18 3.06 -9.49 1.98
CA LEU A 18 2.92 -8.97 3.34
C LEU A 18 1.46 -8.81 3.76
N MET A 19 0.50 -9.17 2.90
CA MET A 19 -0.91 -8.98 3.19
C MET A 19 -1.31 -9.80 4.43
N PRO A 20 -1.88 -9.15 5.47
CA PRO A 20 -2.36 -9.87 6.64
C PRO A 20 -3.48 -10.85 6.24
N GLY A 21 -3.48 -12.04 6.85
CA GLY A 21 -4.54 -13.03 6.67
C GLY A 21 -5.91 -12.55 7.17
N GLU A 22 -6.95 -13.32 6.88
CA GLU A 22 -8.34 -12.94 7.19
C GLU A 22 -8.59 -12.77 8.71
N ASP A 23 -7.89 -13.56 9.53
CA ASP A 23 -7.96 -13.51 11.00
C ASP A 23 -7.07 -12.41 11.62
N ALA A 24 -6.39 -11.61 10.80
CA ALA A 24 -5.53 -10.55 11.31
C ALA A 24 -6.35 -9.49 12.05
N SER A 25 -5.80 -9.02 13.18
CA SER A 25 -6.43 -7.98 13.99
C SER A 25 -6.69 -6.70 13.16
N PRO A 26 -7.72 -5.91 13.51
CA PRO A 26 -7.97 -4.63 12.85
C PRO A 26 -6.75 -3.70 12.87
N ALA A 27 -5.96 -3.72 13.95
CA ALA A 27 -4.74 -2.96 14.08
C ALA A 27 -3.65 -3.38 13.08
N ALA A 28 -3.45 -4.69 12.87
CA ALA A 28 -2.48 -5.20 11.90
C ALA A 28 -2.89 -4.85 10.46
N ARG A 29 -4.19 -4.91 10.14
CA ARG A 29 -4.72 -4.49 8.84
C ARG A 29 -4.58 -2.98 8.63
N LEU A 30 -4.84 -2.18 9.66
CA LEU A 30 -4.65 -0.73 9.63
C LEU A 30 -3.18 -0.36 9.35
N GLU A 31 -2.24 -0.99 10.07
CA GLU A 31 -0.80 -0.76 9.85
C GLU A 31 -0.40 -1.14 8.43
N PHE A 32 -0.84 -2.31 7.95
CA PHE A 32 -0.59 -2.74 6.58
C PHE A 32 -1.07 -1.71 5.56
N TYR A 33 -2.32 -1.27 5.62
CA TYR A 33 -2.87 -0.31 4.65
C TYR A 33 -2.14 1.04 4.66
N ARG A 34 -1.76 1.55 5.85
CA ARG A 34 -0.95 2.77 5.97
C ARG A 34 0.43 2.59 5.32
N ARG A 35 1.06 1.45 5.56
CA ARG A 35 2.37 1.14 4.96
C ARG A 35 2.27 0.97 3.44
N SER A 36 1.24 0.30 2.95
CA SER A 36 0.96 0.13 1.52
C SER A 36 0.77 1.48 0.83
N ALA A 37 -0.03 2.37 1.43
CA ALA A 37 -0.25 3.72 0.92
C ALA A 37 1.07 4.49 0.76
N ALA A 38 1.93 4.45 1.78
CA ALA A 38 3.23 5.10 1.72
C ALA A 38 4.19 4.51 0.67
N VAL A 39 4.16 3.19 0.47
CA VAL A 39 4.98 2.53 -0.56
C VAL A 39 4.54 2.92 -1.96
N TYR A 40 3.23 2.89 -2.24
CA TYR A 40 2.71 3.29 -3.55
C TYR A 40 2.95 4.78 -3.83
N ALA A 41 2.79 5.66 -2.83
CA ALA A 41 3.10 7.09 -2.98
C ALA A 41 4.59 7.31 -3.32
N ALA A 42 5.51 6.61 -2.65
CA ALA A 42 6.93 6.69 -2.97
C ALA A 42 7.26 6.16 -4.38
N VAL A 43 6.60 5.09 -4.81
CA VAL A 43 6.78 4.52 -6.15
C VAL A 43 6.24 5.45 -7.22
N ALA A 44 5.15 6.18 -6.98
CA ALA A 44 4.60 7.14 -7.93
C ALA A 44 5.62 8.22 -8.34
N GLU A 45 6.52 8.60 -7.42
CA GLU A 45 7.58 9.58 -7.70
C GLU A 45 8.75 8.99 -8.52
N ILE A 46 8.97 7.67 -8.42
CA ILE A 46 10.09 6.96 -9.05
C ILE A 46 9.69 6.41 -10.42
N ASP A 47 8.57 5.67 -10.49
CA ASP A 47 8.03 5.03 -11.68
C ASP A 47 7.05 5.97 -12.39
N ARG A 48 7.59 6.98 -13.07
CA ARG A 48 6.78 8.00 -13.74
C ARG A 48 5.88 7.45 -14.85
N GLY A 49 6.18 6.26 -15.39
CA GLY A 49 5.33 5.58 -16.36
C GLY A 49 4.01 5.07 -15.75
N HIS A 50 4.00 4.79 -14.44
CA HIS A 50 2.83 4.34 -13.69
C HIS A 50 2.41 5.33 -12.60
N HIS A 51 2.84 6.59 -12.69
CA HIS A 51 2.63 7.60 -11.65
C HIS A 51 1.18 7.67 -11.16
N HIS A 52 0.23 7.86 -12.09
CA HIS A 52 -1.19 7.99 -11.76
C HIS A 52 -1.79 6.70 -11.19
N GLU A 53 -1.33 5.54 -11.67
CA GLU A 53 -1.79 4.25 -11.17
C GLU A 53 -1.27 4.00 -9.75
N ALA A 54 0.01 4.29 -9.50
CA ALA A 54 0.60 4.23 -8.17
C ALA A 54 -0.10 5.19 -7.19
N LEU A 55 -0.42 6.43 -7.59
CA LEU A 55 -1.21 7.34 -6.76
C LEU A 55 -2.62 6.81 -6.47
N TYR A 56 -3.30 6.24 -7.47
CA TYR A 56 -4.59 5.59 -7.27
C TYR A 56 -4.52 4.51 -6.18
N TRP A 57 -3.51 3.65 -6.23
CA TRP A 57 -3.31 2.63 -5.20
C TRP A 57 -2.98 3.23 -3.84
N ALA A 58 -2.15 4.26 -3.78
CA ALA A 58 -1.83 4.96 -2.53
C ALA A 58 -3.09 5.48 -1.85
N GLU A 59 -3.94 6.20 -2.58
CA GLU A 59 -5.19 6.73 -2.05
C GLU A 59 -6.18 5.63 -1.64
N ARG A 60 -6.29 4.57 -2.45
CA ARG A 60 -7.19 3.45 -2.15
C ARG A 60 -6.81 2.77 -0.84
N GLU A 61 -5.52 2.54 -0.61
CA GLU A 61 -5.02 1.94 0.64
C GLU A 61 -5.20 2.91 1.81
N GLN A 62 -5.03 4.22 1.60
CA GLN A 62 -5.33 5.23 2.62
C GLN A 62 -6.81 5.24 3.02
N ARG A 63 -7.74 5.22 2.04
CA ARG A 63 -9.19 5.13 2.32
C ARG A 63 -9.55 3.88 3.13
N ARG A 64 -8.89 2.75 2.87
CA ARG A 64 -9.06 1.52 3.66
C ARG A 64 -8.56 1.67 5.09
N ALA A 65 -7.41 2.31 5.28
CA ALA A 65 -6.89 2.62 6.60
C ALA A 65 -7.84 3.55 7.37
N GLU A 66 -8.34 4.61 6.74
CA GLU A 66 -9.29 5.55 7.33
C GLU A 66 -10.60 4.88 7.73
N ALA A 67 -11.13 3.98 6.90
CA ALA A 67 -12.34 3.24 7.21
C ALA A 67 -12.17 2.30 8.42
N LEU A 68 -10.98 1.72 8.61
CA LEU A 68 -10.68 0.90 9.80
C LEU A 68 -10.44 1.75 11.05
N ALA A 69 -9.87 2.94 10.92
CA ALA A 69 -9.60 3.83 12.05
C ALA A 69 -10.86 4.51 12.61
N GLN A 70 -11.95 4.55 11.84
CA GLN A 70 -13.24 5.14 12.23
C GLN A 70 -14.23 4.11 12.83
N ARG A 71 -13.79 2.87 13.05
CA ARG A 71 -14.56 1.79 13.68
C ARG A 71 -14.17 1.62 15.13
#